data_AF-A0A941PUQ0-F1
#
_entry.id   AF-A0A941PUQ0-F1
#
_cell.length_a   1.000
_cell.length_b   1.000
_cell.length_c   1.000
_cell.angle_alpha   90.00
_cell.angle_beta   90.00
_cell.angle_gamma   90.00
#
_symmetry.space_group_name_H-M   'P 1'
#
loop_
_entity.id
_entity.type
_entity.pdbx_description
1 polymer ?
#
loop_
_entity_poly.entity_id
_entity_poly.type
_entity_poly.pdbx_seq_one_letter_code
_entity_poly.pdbx_strand_id
1 'polypeptide(L)'
;MKHSTHRTERGVVLITTLLILLVMLVGAVALVRSFDTSLVTAGNLSFKRDLAQQSELAVENILRDFRAAGPLATRATRGATDQSRNYSAVVLAANAQGIPLALLDNTLTDPKLGTVGTAADIDVGRGIKLRYVVDRQCSEVGDDSTLGPERCTLVPGGRVAGGSSSQWQRAEQNSNVAAGGAGAGLAGAAPQYVVYRISIRATGPRGTQSFFQTTYGCCDD
;
A
#
# COMPACT_ATOMS: atom_id res chain seq x y z
N MET A 1 -9.58 95.44 -10.78
CA MET A 1 -10.42 94.32 -10.31
C MET A 1 -10.21 93.12 -11.23
N LYS A 2 -9.58 92.04 -10.76
CA LYS A 2 -9.51 90.76 -11.48
C LYS A 2 -9.70 89.65 -10.44
N HIS A 3 -10.81 88.93 -10.53
CA HIS A 3 -11.27 87.97 -9.54
C HIS A 3 -10.32 86.78 -9.44
N SER A 4 -9.92 86.42 -8.21
CA SER A 4 -9.33 85.14 -7.87
C SER A 4 -10.44 84.10 -7.74
N THR A 5 -10.49 83.12 -8.64
CA THR A 5 -11.36 81.95 -8.50
C THR A 5 -10.64 80.88 -7.70
N HIS A 6 -10.96 80.75 -6.41
CA HIS A 6 -10.57 79.59 -5.61
C HIS A 6 -11.42 78.39 -6.03
N ARG A 7 -10.82 77.43 -6.73
CA ARG A 7 -11.43 76.13 -7.03
C ARG A 7 -11.32 75.26 -5.77
N THR A 8 -12.43 75.04 -5.09
CA THR A 8 -12.53 74.17 -3.91
C THR A 8 -12.56 72.71 -4.31
N GLU A 9 -11.39 72.11 -4.46
CA GLU A 9 -11.24 70.66 -4.63
C GLU A 9 -10.59 70.07 -3.37
N ARG A 10 -11.41 69.64 -2.39
CA ARG A 10 -10.90 68.93 -1.20
C ARG A 10 -11.78 67.77 -0.68
N GLY A 11 -12.84 67.37 -1.40
CA GLY A 11 -13.74 66.29 -0.96
C GLY A 11 -13.48 64.89 -1.54
N VAL A 12 -12.87 64.80 -2.74
CA VAL A 12 -12.79 63.53 -3.50
C VAL A 12 -11.69 62.60 -2.97
N VAL A 13 -10.60 63.13 -2.43
CA VAL A 13 -9.45 62.35 -1.97
C VAL A 13 -9.84 61.35 -0.88
N LEU A 14 -10.65 61.77 0.10
CA LEU A 14 -11.12 60.90 1.20
C LEU A 14 -11.97 59.74 0.68
N ILE A 15 -12.83 59.98 -0.31
CA ILE A 15 -13.69 58.95 -0.89
C ILE A 15 -12.84 57.94 -1.67
N THR A 16 -11.85 58.41 -2.44
CA THR A 16 -10.96 57.52 -3.19
C THR A 16 -10.09 56.66 -2.28
N THR A 17 -9.56 57.21 -1.18
CA THR A 17 -8.77 56.42 -0.23
C THR A 17 -9.64 55.38 0.49
N LEU A 18 -10.87 55.74 0.86
CA LEU A 18 -11.81 54.80 1.49
C LEU A 18 -12.19 53.65 0.54
N LEU A 19 -12.41 53.96 -0.75
CA LEU A 19 -12.72 52.96 -1.76
C LEU A 19 -11.53 52.00 -1.98
N ILE A 20 -10.30 52.53 -2.06
CA ILE A 20 -9.08 51.72 -2.17
C ILE A 20 -8.92 50.83 -0.93
N LEU A 21 -9.11 51.37 0.28
CA LEU A 21 -9.06 50.59 1.52
C LEU A 21 -10.10 49.47 1.53
N LEU A 22 -11.33 49.75 1.09
CA LEU A 22 -12.39 48.75 0.98
C LEU A 22 -11.99 47.62 0.03
N VAL A 23 -11.46 47.94 -1.16
CA VAL A 23 -11.01 46.94 -2.14
C VAL A 23 -9.85 46.12 -1.57
N MET A 24 -8.88 46.74 -0.90
CA MET A 24 -7.78 46.02 -0.25
C MET A 24 -8.27 45.11 0.87
N LEU A 25 -9.26 45.53 1.65
CA LEU A 25 -9.82 44.74 2.74
C LEU A 25 -10.58 43.51 2.21
N VAL A 26 -11.35 43.68 1.13
CA VAL A 26 -11.99 42.55 0.42
C VAL A 26 -10.93 41.60 -0.16
N GLY A 27 -9.86 42.12 -0.76
CA GLY A 27 -8.74 41.34 -1.26
C GLY A 27 -8.02 40.54 -0.16
N ALA A 28 -7.78 41.16 0.99
CA ALA A 28 -7.14 40.50 2.13
C ALA A 28 -7.98 39.33 2.66
N VAL A 29 -9.30 39.49 2.80
CA VAL A 29 -10.19 38.41 3.24
C VAL A 29 -10.18 37.24 2.25
N ALA A 30 -10.19 37.53 0.94
CA ALA A 30 -10.09 36.50 -0.09
C ALA A 30 -8.76 35.71 0.00
N LEU A 31 -7.64 36.40 0.27
CA LEU A 31 -6.34 35.77 0.45
C LEU A 31 -6.27 34.86 1.68
N VAL A 32 -6.81 35.31 2.83
CA VAL A 32 -6.85 34.48 4.06
C VAL A 32 -7.58 33.16 3.81
N ARG A 33 -8.77 33.23 3.18
CA ARG A 33 -9.54 32.01 2.83
C ARG A 33 -8.78 31.10 1.85
N SER A 34 -8.04 31.69 0.91
CA SER A 34 -7.20 30.95 -0.03
C SER A 34 -6.06 30.20 0.67
N PHE A 35 -5.39 30.87 1.63
CA PHE A 35 -4.33 30.25 2.43
C PHE A 35 -4.86 29.13 3.32
N ASP A 36 -5.99 29.33 4.01
CA ASP A 36 -6.59 28.27 4.84
C ASP A 36 -6.87 27.00 4.01
N THR A 37 -7.45 27.16 2.82
CA THR A 37 -7.73 26.04 1.91
C THR A 37 -6.45 25.35 1.44
N SER A 38 -5.42 26.15 1.10
CA SER A 38 -4.11 25.65 0.65
C SER A 38 -3.39 24.86 1.75
N LEU A 39 -3.43 25.36 2.99
CA LEU A 39 -2.79 24.73 4.15
C LEU A 39 -3.47 23.42 4.54
N VAL A 40 -4.81 23.36 4.53
CA VAL A 40 -5.55 22.10 4.81
C VAL A 40 -5.24 21.05 3.75
N THR A 41 -5.21 21.45 2.47
CA THR A 41 -4.90 20.54 1.37
C THR A 41 -3.46 20.01 1.46
N ALA A 42 -2.50 20.90 1.74
CA ALA A 42 -1.11 20.53 1.95
C ALA A 42 -0.94 19.58 3.15
N GLY A 43 -1.66 19.81 4.25
CA GLY A 43 -1.68 18.94 5.42
C GLY A 43 -2.23 17.54 5.15
N ASN A 44 -3.34 17.43 4.41
CA ASN A 44 -3.89 16.12 4.06
C ASN A 44 -2.94 15.32 3.15
N LEU A 45 -2.27 16.00 2.21
CA LEU A 45 -1.27 15.36 1.37
C LEU A 45 -0.03 14.92 2.17
N SER A 46 0.46 15.75 3.10
CA SER A 46 1.59 15.38 3.93
C SER A 46 1.26 14.18 4.82
N PHE A 47 0.07 14.13 5.42
CA PHE A 47 -0.39 12.95 6.14
C PHE A 47 -0.48 11.71 5.24
N LYS A 48 -1.03 11.83 4.03
CA LYS A 48 -1.09 10.69 3.10
C LYS A 48 0.31 10.17 2.72
N ARG A 49 1.27 11.08 2.50
CA ARG A 49 2.67 10.73 2.21
C ARG A 49 3.36 10.06 3.40
N ASP A 50 3.13 10.56 4.61
CA ASP A 50 3.64 9.94 5.83
C ASP A 50 3.06 8.53 6.02
N LEU A 51 1.73 8.36 5.88
CA LEU A 51 1.09 7.04 5.95
C LEU A 51 1.66 6.06 4.91
N ALA A 52 1.94 6.51 3.68
CA ALA A 52 2.57 5.70 2.65
C ALA A 52 4.00 5.29 3.06
N GLN A 53 4.82 6.26 3.48
CA GLN A 53 6.20 6.00 3.91
C GLN A 53 6.25 5.02 5.10
N GLN A 54 5.41 5.21 6.11
CA GLN A 54 5.36 4.29 7.26
C GLN A 54 4.89 2.89 6.83
N SER A 55 3.97 2.80 5.87
CA SER A 55 3.51 1.50 5.34
C SER A 55 4.61 0.78 4.58
N GLU A 56 5.42 1.48 3.78
CA GLU A 56 6.58 0.90 3.10
C GLU A 56 7.63 0.38 4.10
N LEU A 57 7.91 1.14 5.16
CA LEU A 57 8.80 0.67 6.23
C LEU A 57 8.23 -0.56 6.96
N ALA A 58 6.91 -0.59 7.19
CA ALA A 58 6.25 -1.73 7.83
C ALA A 58 6.33 -2.99 6.95
N VAL A 59 6.17 -2.87 5.62
CA VAL A 59 6.35 -3.99 4.69
C VAL A 59 7.72 -4.64 4.86
N GLU A 60 8.80 -3.85 4.91
CA GLU A 60 10.16 -4.39 5.06
C GLU A 60 10.34 -5.12 6.40
N ASN A 61 9.80 -4.56 7.48
CA ASN A 61 9.84 -5.20 8.79
C ASN A 61 9.04 -6.52 8.83
N ILE A 62 7.85 -6.53 8.25
CA ILE A 62 7.00 -7.73 8.13
C ILE A 62 7.74 -8.80 7.32
N LEU A 63 8.31 -8.44 6.17
CA LEU A 63 9.05 -9.36 5.31
C LEU A 63 10.28 -9.96 6.00
N ARG A 64 11.05 -9.14 6.71
CA ARG A 64 12.22 -9.60 7.46
C ARG A 64 11.82 -10.63 8.52
N ASP A 65 10.79 -10.32 9.29
CA ASP A 65 10.27 -11.20 10.34
C ASP A 65 9.69 -12.50 9.76
N PHE A 66 8.97 -12.40 8.64
CA PHE A 66 8.38 -13.53 7.94
C PHE A 66 9.42 -14.50 7.39
N ARG A 67 10.57 -13.99 6.91
CA ARG A 67 11.70 -14.81 6.42
C ARG A 67 12.51 -15.45 7.55
N ALA A 68 12.74 -14.72 8.64
CA ALA A 68 13.61 -15.19 9.72
C ALA A 68 12.95 -16.26 10.61
N ALA A 69 11.68 -16.07 10.96
CA ALA A 69 11.00 -16.93 11.94
C ALA A 69 9.50 -17.12 11.66
N GLY A 70 9.01 -16.61 10.53
CA GLY A 70 7.59 -16.58 10.21
C GLY A 70 7.18 -17.54 9.09
N PRO A 71 6.05 -17.24 8.42
CA PRO A 71 5.43 -18.17 7.47
C PRO A 71 6.23 -18.37 6.20
N LEU A 72 7.32 -17.63 5.98
CA LEU A 72 8.19 -17.77 4.82
C LEU A 72 9.55 -18.38 5.14
N ALA A 73 9.78 -18.79 6.39
CA ALA A 73 11.04 -19.40 6.81
C ALA A 73 11.26 -20.81 6.21
N THR A 74 10.20 -21.58 5.98
CA THR A 74 10.30 -22.96 5.45
C THR A 74 9.18 -23.25 4.46
N ARG A 75 9.37 -24.24 3.59
CA ARG A 75 8.31 -24.65 2.64
C ARG A 75 7.04 -25.12 3.35
N ALA A 76 7.17 -25.83 4.47
CA ALA A 76 6.03 -26.29 5.26
C ALA A 76 5.23 -25.12 5.84
N THR A 77 5.90 -24.10 6.38
CA THR A 77 5.22 -22.93 6.97
C THR A 77 4.56 -22.04 5.91
N ARG A 78 5.07 -22.00 4.68
CA ARG A 78 4.42 -21.29 3.56
C ARG A 78 3.08 -21.91 3.16
N GLY A 79 2.96 -23.22 3.30
CA GLY A 79 1.74 -23.97 3.00
C GLY A 79 0.63 -23.84 4.04
N ALA A 80 0.93 -23.30 5.23
CA ALA A 80 0.01 -23.29 6.36
C ALA A 80 -0.32 -21.86 6.83
N THR A 81 -1.59 -21.58 7.06
CA THR A 81 -2.05 -20.30 7.64
C THR A 81 -1.46 -20.10 9.04
N ASP A 82 -1.06 -18.87 9.35
CA ASP A 82 -0.54 -18.46 10.66
C ASP A 82 -1.26 -17.20 11.13
N GLN A 83 -2.30 -17.42 11.95
CA GLN A 83 -3.11 -16.34 12.51
C GLN A 83 -2.31 -15.43 13.44
N SER A 84 -1.27 -15.94 14.12
CA SER A 84 -0.47 -15.14 15.04
C SER A 84 0.31 -14.02 14.33
N ARG A 85 0.48 -14.16 13.01
CA ARG A 85 1.18 -13.21 12.13
C ARG A 85 0.28 -12.63 11.04
N ASN A 86 -1.05 -12.74 11.17
CA ASN A 86 -2.01 -12.28 10.15
C ASN A 86 -1.74 -12.83 8.74
N TYR A 87 -1.23 -14.08 8.67
CA TYR A 87 -0.86 -14.73 7.42
C TYR A 87 -1.88 -15.79 7.02
N SER A 88 -2.37 -15.69 5.79
CA SER A 88 -3.20 -16.70 5.13
C SER A 88 -2.40 -17.39 4.02
N ALA A 89 -2.38 -18.72 4.04
CA ALA A 89 -1.82 -19.51 2.94
C ALA A 89 -2.72 -19.55 1.70
N VAL A 90 -3.92 -18.96 1.79
CA VAL A 90 -4.92 -18.86 0.72
C VAL A 90 -5.27 -17.40 0.46
N VAL A 91 -5.60 -17.07 -0.79
CA VAL A 91 -6.02 -15.74 -1.20
C VAL A 91 -7.26 -15.29 -0.41
N LEU A 92 -7.20 -14.09 0.14
CA LEU A 92 -8.30 -13.51 0.91
C LEU A 92 -9.40 -12.99 -0.01
N ALA A 93 -10.66 -13.08 0.44
CA ALA A 93 -11.76 -12.44 -0.24
C ALA A 93 -11.54 -10.91 -0.23
N ALA A 94 -11.70 -10.29 -1.40
CA ALA A 94 -11.53 -8.86 -1.57
C ALA A 94 -12.82 -8.20 -2.06
N ASN A 95 -12.97 -6.91 -1.78
CA ASN A 95 -14.03 -6.10 -2.38
C ASN A 95 -13.74 -5.80 -3.86
N ALA A 96 -14.64 -5.05 -4.51
CA ALA A 96 -14.50 -4.66 -5.92
C ALA A 96 -13.23 -3.84 -6.21
N GLN A 97 -12.61 -3.23 -5.19
CA GLN A 97 -11.38 -2.46 -5.28
C GLN A 97 -10.12 -3.29 -5.01
N GLY A 98 -10.25 -4.60 -4.77
CA GLY A 98 -9.11 -5.50 -4.50
C GLY A 98 -8.59 -5.45 -3.05
N ILE A 99 -9.29 -4.76 -2.15
CA ILE A 99 -8.93 -4.68 -0.73
C ILE A 99 -9.47 -5.91 0.00
N PRO A 100 -8.65 -6.67 0.74
CA PRO A 100 -9.11 -7.79 1.56
C PRO A 100 -10.20 -7.36 2.53
N LEU A 101 -11.31 -8.10 2.54
CA LEU A 101 -12.46 -7.81 3.41
C LEU A 101 -12.07 -7.89 4.89
N ALA A 102 -11.12 -8.77 5.23
CA ALA A 102 -10.55 -8.87 6.58
C ALA A 102 -9.93 -7.56 7.09
N LEU A 103 -9.43 -6.68 6.22
CA LEU A 103 -8.87 -5.39 6.62
C LEU A 103 -9.91 -4.29 6.83
N LEU A 104 -11.15 -4.49 6.40
CA LEU A 104 -12.20 -3.49 6.54
C LEU A 104 -12.71 -3.40 7.98
N ASP A 105 -12.55 -4.47 8.77
CA ASP A 105 -12.93 -4.53 10.18
C ASP A 105 -11.71 -4.66 11.11
N ASN A 106 -11.93 -4.42 12.40
CA ASN A 106 -10.98 -4.56 13.48
C ASN A 106 -10.84 -6.00 14.00
N THR A 107 -11.54 -6.98 13.43
CA THR A 107 -11.46 -8.39 13.85
C THR A 107 -10.59 -9.26 12.94
N LEU A 108 -10.13 -8.74 11.79
CA LEU A 108 -9.41 -9.52 10.78
C LEU A 108 -10.17 -10.80 10.38
N THR A 109 -11.46 -10.65 10.06
CA THR A 109 -12.33 -11.75 9.67
C THR A 109 -12.57 -11.75 8.16
N ASP A 110 -12.23 -12.86 7.51
CA ASP A 110 -12.55 -13.14 6.12
C ASP A 110 -13.85 -13.97 6.03
N PRO A 111 -14.77 -13.67 5.11
CA PRO A 111 -16.03 -14.40 5.00
C PRO A 111 -15.87 -15.87 4.58
N LYS A 112 -14.76 -16.24 3.93
CA LYS A 112 -14.47 -17.62 3.50
C LYS A 112 -13.67 -18.38 4.54
N LEU A 113 -12.75 -17.70 5.23
CA LEU A 113 -11.75 -18.35 6.10
C LEU A 113 -11.98 -18.12 7.60
N GLY A 114 -12.93 -17.26 7.99
CA GLY A 114 -13.12 -16.85 9.38
C GLY A 114 -12.00 -15.90 9.84
N THR A 115 -11.60 -15.96 11.10
CA THR A 115 -10.51 -15.12 11.63
C THR A 115 -9.17 -15.48 10.97
N VAL A 116 -8.56 -14.52 10.29
CA VAL A 116 -7.29 -14.71 9.56
C VAL A 116 -6.07 -14.17 10.31
N GLY A 117 -6.29 -13.42 11.39
CA GLY A 117 -5.21 -12.79 12.12
C GLY A 117 -5.57 -12.36 13.53
N THR A 118 -4.59 -12.41 14.43
CA THR A 118 -4.66 -11.93 15.81
C THR A 118 -3.50 -10.99 16.17
N ALA A 119 -2.57 -10.75 15.24
CA ALA A 119 -1.44 -9.86 15.48
C ALA A 119 -1.93 -8.42 15.68
N ALA A 120 -1.34 -7.75 16.67
CA ALA A 120 -1.66 -6.38 17.00
C ALA A 120 -1.32 -5.40 15.87
N ASP A 121 -1.99 -4.25 15.87
CA ASP A 121 -1.62 -3.14 15.00
C ASP A 121 -0.19 -2.68 15.30
N ILE A 122 0.55 -2.35 14.26
CA ILE A 122 1.85 -1.71 14.38
C ILE A 122 1.60 -0.24 14.73
N ASP A 123 1.99 0.16 15.94
CA ASP A 123 1.98 1.56 16.37
C ASP A 123 3.28 2.23 15.95
N VAL A 124 3.18 3.18 15.01
CA VAL A 124 4.32 3.93 14.47
C VAL A 124 4.53 5.25 15.24
N GLY A 125 3.71 5.50 16.25
CA GLY A 125 3.65 6.76 16.97
C GLY A 125 2.92 7.85 16.18
N ARG A 126 2.87 9.06 16.76
CA ARG A 126 2.19 10.24 16.17
C ARG A 126 0.71 10.05 15.86
N GLY A 127 0.06 9.01 16.39
CA GLY A 127 -1.33 8.66 16.10
C GLY A 127 -1.53 7.85 14.83
N ILE A 128 -0.46 7.23 14.30
CA ILE A 128 -0.52 6.35 13.12
C ILE A 128 -0.53 4.89 13.58
N LYS A 129 -1.56 4.14 13.16
CA LYS A 129 -1.68 2.70 13.37
C LYS A 129 -1.75 1.97 12.05
N LEU A 130 -0.93 0.95 11.88
CA LEU A 130 -0.92 0.12 10.68
C LEU A 130 -1.42 -1.28 11.01
N ARG A 131 -2.49 -1.68 10.35
CA ARG A 131 -3.02 -3.04 10.42
C ARG A 131 -2.71 -3.75 9.12
N TYR A 132 -2.19 -4.97 9.19
CA TYR A 132 -1.82 -5.71 7.99
C TYR A 132 -2.43 -7.11 7.97
N VAL A 133 -2.61 -7.63 6.75
CA VAL A 133 -2.79 -9.04 6.47
C VAL A 133 -1.87 -9.42 5.32
N VAL A 134 -1.39 -10.65 5.35
CA VAL A 134 -0.57 -11.22 4.29
C VAL A 134 -1.28 -12.43 3.73
N ASP A 135 -1.46 -12.47 2.43
CA ASP A 135 -2.07 -13.61 1.77
C ASP A 135 -1.21 -14.12 0.63
N ARG A 136 -0.94 -15.41 0.71
CA ARG A 136 -0.34 -16.16 -0.39
C ARG A 136 -1.37 -16.26 -1.51
N GLN A 137 -0.99 -15.91 -2.74
CA GLN A 137 -1.89 -15.87 -3.89
C GLN A 137 -2.14 -17.28 -4.44
N CYS A 138 -2.63 -18.18 -3.59
CA CYS A 138 -3.05 -19.54 -3.91
C CYS A 138 -4.53 -19.75 -3.57
N SER A 139 -5.20 -20.66 -4.27
CA SER A 139 -6.61 -20.98 -4.03
C SER A 139 -6.83 -21.91 -2.83
N GLU A 140 -5.80 -22.60 -2.38
CA GLU A 140 -5.86 -23.58 -1.29
C GLU A 140 -4.52 -23.69 -0.55
N VAL A 141 -4.56 -24.31 0.64
CA VAL A 141 -3.38 -24.57 1.47
C VAL A 141 -2.56 -25.72 0.89
N GLY A 142 -1.26 -25.77 1.19
CA GLY A 142 -0.41 -26.88 0.78
C GLY A 142 0.92 -26.47 0.14
N ASP A 143 1.65 -27.48 -0.32
CA ASP A 143 3.02 -27.33 -0.81
C ASP A 143 3.05 -26.74 -2.23
N ASP A 144 3.89 -25.72 -2.41
CA ASP A 144 4.07 -24.96 -3.66
C ASP A 144 4.39 -25.88 -4.85
N SER A 145 5.15 -26.96 -4.64
CA SER A 145 5.53 -27.92 -5.69
C SER A 145 4.37 -28.82 -6.15
N THR A 146 3.33 -28.95 -5.32
CA THR A 146 2.13 -29.73 -5.65
C THR A 146 1.03 -28.85 -6.24
N LEU A 147 0.88 -27.63 -5.74
CA LEU A 147 -0.13 -26.68 -6.17
C LEU A 147 0.17 -26.08 -7.55
N GLY A 148 1.44 -25.72 -7.78
CA GLY A 148 1.91 -25.23 -9.07
C GLY A 148 1.09 -24.04 -9.63
N PRO A 149 1.14 -23.81 -10.96
CA PRO A 149 0.45 -22.69 -11.60
C PRO A 149 -1.08 -22.83 -11.65
N GLU A 150 -1.62 -24.04 -11.44
CA GLU A 150 -3.06 -24.29 -11.49
C GLU A 150 -3.77 -23.74 -10.25
N ARG A 151 -3.07 -23.72 -9.11
CA ARG A 151 -3.61 -23.33 -7.81
C ARG A 151 -2.94 -22.11 -7.21
N CYS A 152 -1.81 -21.66 -7.76
CA CYS A 152 -1.08 -20.49 -7.30
C CYS A 152 -0.75 -19.52 -8.42
N THR A 153 -0.77 -18.23 -8.10
CA THR A 153 -0.23 -17.18 -8.97
C THR A 153 1.29 -17.21 -8.87
N LEU A 154 1.94 -17.43 -10.00
CA LEU A 154 3.40 -17.52 -10.11
C LEU A 154 3.96 -16.32 -10.88
N VAL A 155 5.12 -15.84 -10.45
CA VAL A 155 5.92 -14.84 -11.18
C VAL A 155 7.28 -15.43 -11.57
N PRO A 156 7.85 -15.02 -12.73
CA PRO A 156 9.20 -15.43 -13.10
C PRO A 156 10.22 -14.96 -12.07
N GLY A 157 11.10 -15.85 -11.65
CA GLY A 157 12.05 -15.66 -10.57
C GLY A 157 13.31 -14.85 -10.90
N GLY A 158 13.22 -13.99 -11.90
CA GLY A 158 14.38 -13.24 -12.37
C GLY A 158 15.43 -14.13 -13.04
N ARG A 159 16.55 -13.51 -13.39
CA ARG A 159 17.66 -14.18 -14.11
C ARG A 159 18.53 -14.94 -13.11
N VAL A 160 18.86 -16.19 -13.41
CA VAL A 160 19.92 -16.92 -12.70
C VAL A 160 21.23 -16.18 -12.98
N ALA A 161 21.97 -15.84 -11.92
CA ALA A 161 23.27 -15.18 -12.06
C ALA A 161 24.21 -16.06 -12.90
N GLY A 162 24.66 -15.56 -14.06
CA GLY A 162 25.61 -16.25 -14.95
C GLY A 162 25.00 -17.03 -16.12
N GLY A 163 23.67 -17.06 -16.31
CA GLY A 163 23.02 -17.76 -17.43
C GLY A 163 22.75 -16.90 -18.68
N SER A 164 22.75 -17.51 -19.88
CA SER A 164 22.33 -16.86 -21.13
C SER A 164 20.82 -16.98 -21.33
N SER A 165 20.14 -15.93 -21.81
CA SER A 165 18.69 -15.91 -22.11
C SER A 165 18.25 -16.95 -23.15
N SER A 166 19.19 -17.51 -23.92
CA SER A 166 18.95 -18.54 -24.92
C SER A 166 18.79 -19.96 -24.37
N GLN A 167 19.13 -20.21 -23.10
CA GLN A 167 18.95 -21.51 -22.45
C GLN A 167 17.62 -21.64 -21.70
N TRP A 168 16.77 -20.61 -21.75
CA TRP A 168 15.56 -20.54 -20.95
C TRP A 168 14.41 -21.21 -21.70
N GLN A 169 14.05 -22.41 -21.28
CA GLN A 169 12.72 -22.94 -21.56
C GLN A 169 11.71 -22.10 -20.78
N ARG A 170 10.64 -21.64 -21.45
CA ARG A 170 9.58 -20.91 -20.75
C ARG A 170 8.96 -21.82 -19.70
N ALA A 171 8.47 -21.28 -18.59
CA ALA A 171 7.84 -22.11 -17.55
C ALA A 171 6.63 -22.93 -18.07
N GLU A 172 5.94 -22.41 -19.09
CA GLU A 172 4.88 -23.11 -19.83
C GLU A 172 5.37 -24.32 -20.65
N GLN A 173 6.67 -24.42 -20.92
CA GLN A 173 7.28 -25.52 -21.69
C GLN A 173 7.74 -26.69 -20.80
N ASN A 174 7.76 -26.54 -19.47
CA ASN A 174 8.23 -27.57 -18.54
C ASN A 174 7.34 -27.66 -17.29
N SER A 175 6.05 -27.88 -17.52
CA SER A 175 5.10 -28.29 -16.49
C SER A 175 5.31 -29.76 -16.12
N ASN A 176 6.31 -30.06 -15.28
CA ASN A 176 6.38 -31.33 -14.54
C ASN A 176 5.29 -31.45 -13.44
N VAL A 177 4.21 -30.68 -13.53
CA VAL A 177 2.90 -31.08 -12.99
C VAL A 177 2.44 -32.43 -13.61
N ALA A 178 3.11 -32.91 -14.67
CA ALA A 178 2.90 -34.22 -15.26
C ALA A 178 3.62 -35.42 -14.59
N ALA A 179 4.46 -35.23 -13.55
CA ALA A 179 5.07 -36.38 -12.88
C ALA A 179 5.30 -36.10 -11.39
N GLY A 180 4.34 -36.51 -10.56
CA GLY A 180 4.46 -36.46 -9.11
C GLY A 180 5.76 -37.10 -8.65
N GLY A 181 6.59 -36.33 -7.95
CA GLY A 181 7.85 -36.83 -7.42
C GLY A 181 8.66 -35.75 -6.71
N ALA A 182 9.01 -36.03 -5.46
CA ALA A 182 9.99 -35.29 -4.70
C ALA A 182 11.30 -35.14 -5.50
N GLY A 183 11.80 -33.91 -5.65
CA GLY A 183 13.13 -33.64 -6.17
C GLY A 183 13.34 -33.94 -7.66
N ALA A 184 12.67 -33.22 -8.55
CA ALA A 184 13.12 -33.11 -9.93
C ALA A 184 13.97 -31.83 -10.08
N GLY A 185 15.29 -32.00 -10.01
CA GLY A 185 16.24 -30.94 -10.36
C GLY A 185 16.01 -30.46 -11.79
N LEU A 186 15.68 -29.19 -11.93
CA LEU A 186 15.53 -28.51 -13.22
C LEU A 186 16.81 -27.71 -13.48
N ALA A 187 17.84 -28.35 -14.01
CA ALA A 187 18.93 -27.62 -14.62
C ALA A 187 18.40 -26.92 -15.89
N GLY A 188 18.09 -25.63 -15.81
CA GLY A 188 17.84 -24.75 -16.97
C GLY A 188 16.43 -24.16 -17.14
N ALA A 189 15.45 -24.50 -16.31
CA ALA A 189 14.16 -23.79 -16.32
C ALA A 189 14.25 -22.48 -15.52
N ALA A 190 13.50 -21.45 -15.93
CA ALA A 190 13.37 -20.24 -15.12
C ALA A 190 12.79 -20.62 -13.74
N PRO A 191 13.42 -20.23 -12.61
CA PRO A 191 12.76 -20.37 -11.32
C PRO A 191 11.43 -19.61 -11.36
N GLN A 192 10.37 -20.16 -10.78
CA GLN A 192 9.10 -19.48 -10.61
C GLN A 192 8.82 -19.34 -9.12
N TYR A 193 8.38 -18.16 -8.70
CA TYR A 193 8.04 -17.89 -7.31
C TYR A 193 6.54 -17.69 -7.14
N VAL A 194 6.00 -18.19 -6.03
CA VAL A 194 4.62 -17.90 -5.64
C VAL A 194 4.52 -16.44 -5.22
N VAL A 195 3.45 -15.78 -5.66
CA VAL A 195 3.15 -14.40 -5.27
C VAL A 195 2.54 -14.37 -3.88
N TYR A 196 3.04 -13.46 -3.06
CA TYR A 196 2.46 -13.07 -1.78
C TYR A 196 2.01 -11.62 -1.86
N ARG A 197 0.89 -11.30 -1.23
CA ARG A 197 0.35 -9.94 -1.15
C ARG A 197 0.33 -9.50 0.30
N ILE A 198 0.97 -8.38 0.60
CA ILE A 198 0.82 -7.69 1.87
C ILE A 198 -0.16 -6.56 1.63
N SER A 199 -1.23 -6.53 2.43
CA SER A 199 -2.21 -5.46 2.42
C SER A 199 -2.18 -4.77 3.78
N ILE A 200 -2.11 -3.44 3.80
CA ILE A 200 -2.02 -2.62 5.00
C ILE A 200 -3.15 -1.60 4.98
N ARG A 201 -3.92 -1.53 6.07
CA ARG A 201 -4.78 -0.39 6.40
C ARG A 201 -4.03 0.52 7.36
N ALA A 202 -3.62 1.68 6.85
CA ALA A 202 -3.01 2.74 7.63
C ALA A 202 -4.09 3.70 8.15
N THR A 203 -4.15 3.87 9.47
CA THR A 203 -5.07 4.79 10.14
C THR A 203 -4.28 5.96 10.72
N GLY A 204 -4.57 7.17 10.26
CA GLY A 204 -3.93 8.39 10.71
C GLY A 204 -4.60 9.05 11.93
N PRO A 205 -4.01 10.16 12.43
CA PRO A 205 -4.40 10.76 13.72
C PRO A 205 -5.79 11.37 13.74
N ARG A 206 -6.36 11.66 12.56
CA ARG A 206 -7.71 12.20 12.37
C ARG A 206 -8.71 11.14 11.90
N GLY A 207 -8.39 9.86 12.06
CA GLY A 207 -9.23 8.75 11.59
C GLY A 207 -9.22 8.57 10.06
N THR A 208 -8.28 9.22 9.35
CA THR A 208 -8.09 9.00 7.92
C THR A 208 -7.59 7.58 7.68
N GLN A 209 -8.24 6.84 6.80
CA GLN A 209 -7.81 5.50 6.41
C GLN A 209 -7.23 5.52 5.00
N SER A 210 -6.11 4.83 4.81
CA SER A 210 -5.51 4.58 3.50
C SER A 210 -5.09 3.12 3.42
N PHE A 211 -5.27 2.52 2.24
CA PHE A 211 -4.93 1.13 2.01
C PHE A 211 -3.75 1.06 1.06
N PHE A 212 -2.74 0.29 1.43
CA PHE A 212 -1.53 0.06 0.65
C PHE A 212 -1.39 -1.44 0.40
N GLN A 213 -1.08 -1.81 -0.83
CA GLN A 213 -0.85 -3.20 -1.19
C GLN A 213 0.47 -3.30 -1.93
N THR A 214 1.25 -4.30 -1.55
CA THR A 214 2.46 -4.67 -2.26
C THR A 214 2.44 -6.18 -2.49
N THR A 215 3.05 -6.59 -3.60
CA THR A 215 3.21 -8.00 -3.93
C THR A 215 4.68 -8.32 -4.07
N TYR A 216 5.06 -9.52 -3.65
CA TYR A 216 6.42 -10.02 -3.80
C TYR A 216 6.38 -11.49 -4.20
N GLY A 217 7.27 -11.86 -5.11
CA GLY A 217 7.63 -13.25 -5.37
C GLY A 217 8.92 -13.56 -4.64
N CYS A 218 8.97 -14.65 -3.89
CA CYS A 218 10.19 -15.07 -3.22
C CYS A 218 10.18 -16.58 -2.93
N CYS A 219 11.28 -16.99 -2.30
CA CYS A 219 11.33 -18.04 -1.27
C CYS A 219 11.59 -19.46 -1.76
N ASP A 220 12.18 -19.63 -2.94
CA ASP A 220 12.97 -20.82 -3.21
C ASP A 220 14.46 -20.46 -3.08
N ASP A 221 15.11 -21.12 -2.12
CA ASP A 221 16.56 -21.33 -2.14
C ASP A 221 16.90 -22.32 -3.27
#